data_AF-A0AA93L5Z2-F1
#
_entry.id   AF-A0AA93L5Z2-F1
#
_cell.length_a   1.000
_cell.length_b   1.000
_cell.length_c   1.000
_cell.angle_alpha   90.00
_cell.angle_beta   90.00
_cell.angle_gamma   90.00
#
_symmetry.space_group_name_H-M   'P 1'
#
loop_
_entity.id
_entity.type
_entity.pdbx_description
1 polymer ?
#
loop_
_entity_poly.entity_id
_entity_poly.type
_entity_poly.pdbx_seq_one_letter_code
_entity_poly.pdbx_strand_id
1 'polypeptide(L)'
;MMRHLPIGRLAERLEAWPAWQAWLTIIAAAAALASVDHANPGIGMGPLYVPLICAAGWSLGERQAYLVAVAAAILSISSYLGGYGDQRPVPLGVEVLIRLSSYILIAVIISSFRRSFNRERFMARRDLMTGAMNKAAFERHAEKLLRTACAAGRTMLLATIDLDDFKALNDQQGHAAGDAALRAFAAGAAGVLRRQVT
;
A
#
# COMPACT_ATOMS: atom_id res chain seq x y z
N MET A 1 11.74 4.19 -12.44
CA MET A 1 11.81 5.58 -12.93
C MET A 1 10.59 6.39 -12.43
N MET A 2 10.35 6.43 -11.11
CA MET A 2 9.17 7.10 -10.51
C MET A 2 9.50 7.83 -9.19
N ARG A 3 10.80 8.05 -8.88
CA ARG A 3 11.24 8.72 -7.63
C ARG A 3 10.97 10.24 -7.62
N HIS A 4 10.42 10.80 -8.69
CA HIS A 4 10.34 12.24 -8.92
C HIS A 4 8.93 12.82 -8.71
N LEU A 5 7.89 11.99 -8.66
CA LEU A 5 6.52 12.48 -8.55
C LEU A 5 6.15 12.78 -7.10
N PRO A 6 5.55 13.95 -6.80
CA PRO A 6 5.20 14.38 -5.43
C PRO A 6 4.26 13.40 -4.72
N ILE A 7 3.44 12.66 -5.47
CA ILE A 7 2.50 11.66 -4.97
C ILE A 7 3.23 10.49 -4.29
N GLY A 8 4.40 10.08 -4.81
CA GLY A 8 5.19 8.98 -4.24
C GLY A 8 5.72 9.28 -2.84
N ARG A 9 6.14 10.53 -2.58
CA ARG A 9 6.62 10.96 -1.25
C ARG A 9 5.48 11.01 -0.23
N LEU A 10 4.29 11.40 -0.65
CA LEU A 10 3.12 11.49 0.22
C LEU A 10 2.64 10.08 0.63
N ALA A 11 2.62 9.17 -0.35
CA ALA A 11 2.38 7.75 -0.14
C ALA A 11 3.37 7.11 0.86
N GLU A 12 4.67 7.35 0.71
CA GLU A 12 5.68 6.81 1.65
C GLU A 12 5.52 7.37 3.07
N ARG A 13 5.16 8.66 3.20
CA ARG A 13 4.89 9.26 4.52
C ARG A 13 3.65 8.68 5.18
N LEU A 14 2.58 8.44 4.43
CA LEU A 14 1.35 7.81 4.94
C LEU A 14 1.58 6.34 5.33
N GLU A 15 2.41 5.60 4.60
CA GLU A 15 2.80 4.22 4.97
C GLU A 15 3.66 4.18 6.24
N ALA A 16 4.39 5.26 6.57
CA ALA A 16 5.25 5.32 7.74
C ALA A 16 4.49 5.57 9.05
N TRP A 17 3.20 5.94 8.99
CA TRP A 17 2.43 6.28 10.19
C TRP A 17 2.01 5.03 10.96
N PRO A 18 2.11 5.04 12.30
CA PRO A 18 1.49 4.02 13.12
C PRO A 18 -0.04 4.11 12.97
N ALA A 19 -0.71 2.96 13.02
CA ALA A 19 -2.14 2.84 12.72
C ALA A 19 -3.02 3.79 13.55
N TRP A 20 -2.66 4.06 14.82
CA TRP A 20 -3.42 4.96 15.68
C TRP A 20 -3.37 6.43 15.20
N GLN A 21 -2.24 6.90 14.65
CA GLN A 21 -2.13 8.26 14.09
C GLN A 21 -2.97 8.38 12.81
N ALA A 22 -2.93 7.36 11.96
CA ALA A 22 -3.76 7.31 10.76
C ALA A 22 -5.26 7.32 11.12
N TRP A 23 -5.70 6.53 12.10
CA TRP A 23 -7.09 6.57 12.56
C TRP A 23 -7.49 7.92 13.14
N LEU A 24 -6.68 8.50 14.04
CA LEU A 24 -6.98 9.80 14.64
C LEU A 24 -7.15 10.89 13.59
N THR A 25 -6.26 10.94 12.61
CA THR A 25 -6.33 11.97 11.55
C THR A 25 -7.52 11.77 10.62
N ILE A 26 -7.85 10.53 10.24
CA ILE A 26 -9.03 10.22 9.43
C ILE A 26 -10.31 10.59 10.20
N ILE A 27 -10.41 10.21 11.47
CA ILE A 27 -11.60 10.50 12.31
C ILE A 27 -11.74 12.01 12.52
N ALA A 28 -10.67 12.72 12.86
CA ALA A 28 -10.69 14.16 13.05
C ALA A 28 -11.11 14.90 11.78
N ALA A 29 -10.57 14.51 10.62
CA ALA A 29 -10.93 15.10 9.34
C ALA A 29 -12.36 14.75 8.91
N ALA A 30 -12.83 13.51 9.17
CA ALA A 30 -14.22 13.12 8.92
C ALA A 30 -15.19 13.92 9.80
N ALA A 31 -14.87 14.12 11.08
CA ALA A 31 -15.70 14.89 12.01
C ALA A 31 -15.75 16.38 11.61
N ALA A 32 -14.61 16.98 11.24
CA ALA A 32 -14.56 18.35 10.75
C ALA A 32 -15.34 18.53 9.43
N LEU A 33 -15.23 17.58 8.51
CA LEU A 33 -15.98 17.63 7.27
C LEU A 33 -17.48 17.45 7.50
N ALA A 34 -17.87 16.53 8.39
CA ALA A 34 -19.25 16.35 8.79
C ALA A 34 -19.81 17.61 9.45
N SER A 35 -19.08 18.28 10.35
CA SER A 35 -19.59 19.50 10.98
C SER A 35 -19.81 20.63 9.96
N VAL A 36 -18.90 20.79 9.01
CA VAL A 36 -19.04 21.76 7.91
C VAL A 36 -20.23 21.40 7.00
N ASP A 37 -20.42 20.12 6.67
CA ASP A 37 -21.52 19.64 5.83
C ASP A 37 -22.88 19.83 6.52
N HIS A 38 -22.97 19.61 7.84
CA HIS A 38 -24.20 19.87 8.61
C HIS A 38 -24.45 21.37 8.80
N ALA A 39 -23.42 22.21 8.84
CA ALA A 39 -23.56 23.66 8.89
C ALA A 39 -23.98 24.27 7.55
N ASN A 40 -23.69 23.58 6.43
CA ASN A 40 -23.97 24.06 5.07
C ASN A 40 -24.69 22.99 4.22
N PRO A 41 -25.86 22.52 4.65
CA PRO A 41 -26.63 21.52 3.92
C PRO A 41 -27.05 22.11 2.56
N GLY A 42 -26.54 21.55 1.47
CA GLY A 42 -26.84 21.98 0.10
C GLY A 42 -25.63 22.26 -0.79
N ILE A 43 -24.43 22.46 -0.23
CA ILE A 43 -23.20 22.64 -1.03
C ILE A 43 -22.75 21.32 -1.69
N GLY A 44 -23.13 20.18 -1.10
CA GLY A 44 -22.78 18.87 -1.64
C GLY A 44 -21.30 18.53 -1.41
N MET A 45 -20.85 18.51 -0.14
CA MET A 45 -19.45 18.24 0.23
C MET A 45 -19.02 16.78 0.04
N GLY A 46 -19.82 15.94 -0.61
CA GLY A 46 -19.55 14.50 -0.81
C GLY A 46 -18.16 14.20 -1.38
N PRO A 47 -17.71 14.86 -2.46
CA PRO A 47 -16.39 14.64 -3.03
C PRO A 47 -15.23 14.84 -2.05
N LEU A 48 -15.41 15.66 -1.00
CA LEU A 48 -14.36 15.90 0.01
C LEU A 48 -14.13 14.73 0.97
N TYR A 49 -15.02 13.72 0.97
CA TYR A 49 -14.79 12.47 1.71
C TYR A 49 -13.86 11.51 0.98
N VAL A 50 -13.68 11.67 -0.34
CA VAL A 50 -12.82 10.79 -1.16
C VAL A 50 -11.37 10.72 -0.67
N PRO A 51 -10.70 11.84 -0.34
CA PRO A 51 -9.36 11.80 0.23
C PRO A 51 -9.23 10.97 1.52
N LEU A 52 -10.28 10.88 2.34
CA LEU A 52 -10.28 10.08 3.57
C LEU A 52 -10.26 8.58 3.23
N ILE A 53 -11.04 8.17 2.23
CA ILE A 53 -11.06 6.79 1.72
C ILE A 53 -9.69 6.42 1.13
N CYS A 54 -9.11 7.33 0.34
CA CYS A 54 -7.77 7.17 -0.21
C CYS A 54 -6.71 7.03 0.90
N ALA A 55 -6.75 7.91 1.90
CA ALA A 55 -5.82 7.88 3.03
C ALA A 55 -5.95 6.58 3.83
N ALA A 56 -7.16 6.11 4.10
CA ALA A 56 -7.42 4.84 4.79
C ALA A 56 -6.90 3.65 3.98
N GLY A 57 -7.19 3.61 2.68
CA GLY A 57 -6.71 2.56 1.79
C GLY A 57 -5.20 2.52 1.67
N TRP A 58 -4.52 3.66 1.78
CA TRP A 58 -3.06 3.73 1.70
C TRP A 58 -2.37 3.39 3.03
N SER A 59 -2.83 3.97 4.14
CA SER A 59 -2.16 3.87 5.45
C SER A 59 -2.58 2.65 6.28
N LEU A 60 -3.84 2.20 6.18
CA LEU A 60 -4.39 1.21 7.12
C LEU A 60 -4.68 -0.16 6.48
N GLY A 61 -4.99 -0.21 5.17
CA GLY A 61 -5.36 -1.46 4.51
C GLY A 61 -6.63 -1.36 3.67
N GLU A 62 -6.86 -2.38 2.85
CA GLU A 62 -8.05 -2.45 1.97
C GLU A 62 -9.34 -2.60 2.77
N ARG A 63 -9.34 -3.43 3.83
CA ARG A 63 -10.52 -3.62 4.70
C ARG A 63 -10.95 -2.29 5.33
N GLN A 64 -9.97 -1.50 5.77
CA GLN A 64 -10.20 -0.21 6.39
C GLN A 64 -10.67 0.83 5.37
N ALA A 65 -10.22 0.77 4.11
CA ALA A 65 -10.74 1.61 3.03
C ALA A 65 -12.26 1.44 2.85
N TYR A 66 -12.75 0.20 2.82
CA TYR A 66 -14.18 -0.08 2.71
C TYR A 66 -14.97 0.39 3.93
N LEU A 67 -14.45 0.17 5.15
CA LEU A 67 -15.09 0.66 6.37
C LEU A 67 -15.21 2.19 6.36
N VAL A 68 -14.15 2.89 5.98
CA VAL A 68 -14.16 4.35 5.88
C VAL A 68 -15.07 4.84 4.76
N ALA A 69 -15.16 4.13 3.63
CA ALA A 69 -16.09 4.47 2.55
C ALA A 69 -17.56 4.37 2.98
N VAL A 70 -17.91 3.32 3.73
CA VAL A 70 -19.27 3.15 4.28
C VAL A 70 -19.54 4.23 5.33
N ALA A 71 -18.62 4.48 6.26
CA ALA A 71 -18.78 5.52 7.27
C ALA A 71 -18.89 6.92 6.66
N ALA A 72 -18.08 7.23 5.65
CA ALA A 72 -18.14 8.47 4.90
C ALA A 72 -19.48 8.64 4.19
N ALA A 73 -20.04 7.58 3.59
CA ALA A 73 -21.36 7.64 2.99
C ALA A 73 -22.43 7.95 4.04
N ILE A 74 -22.40 7.29 5.21
CA ILE A 74 -23.36 7.54 6.30
C ILE A 74 -23.28 8.99 6.79
N LEU A 75 -22.07 9.47 7.13
CA LEU A 75 -21.85 10.85 7.59
C LEU A 75 -22.28 11.88 6.55
N SER A 76 -22.00 11.59 5.29
CA SER A 76 -22.40 12.43 4.18
C SER A 76 -23.90 12.44 3.93
N ILE A 77 -24.65 11.41 4.35
CA ILE A 77 -26.10 11.34 4.20
C ILE A 77 -26.81 11.95 5.42
N SER A 78 -26.20 11.89 6.60
CA SER A 78 -26.81 12.37 7.84
C SER A 78 -27.06 13.89 7.84
N SER A 79 -26.24 14.67 7.12
CA SER A 79 -26.45 16.11 6.93
C SER A 79 -27.80 16.41 6.27
N TYR A 80 -28.36 15.47 5.51
CA TYR A 80 -29.67 15.58 4.87
C TYR A 80 -30.84 15.12 5.76
N LEU A 81 -30.59 14.49 6.92
CA LEU A 81 -31.69 14.07 7.80
C LEU A 81 -32.29 15.25 8.60
N GLY A 82 -31.56 16.36 8.73
CA GLY A 82 -31.95 17.55 9.50
C GLY A 82 -33.07 18.44 8.92
N GLY A 83 -33.93 17.92 8.04
CA GLY A 83 -35.15 18.64 7.62
C GLY A 83 -34.99 19.67 6.49
N TYR A 84 -33.88 19.69 5.76
CA TYR A 84 -33.74 20.41 4.47
C TYR A 84 -34.53 19.70 3.35
N GLY A 85 -35.83 19.52 3.54
CA GLY A 85 -36.70 18.74 2.66
C GLY A 85 -37.10 19.46 1.37
N ASP A 86 -37.04 20.80 1.35
CA ASP A 86 -37.79 21.59 0.36
C ASP A 86 -36.94 22.15 -0.81
N GLN A 87 -35.62 22.00 -0.78
CA GLN A 87 -34.70 22.51 -1.83
C GLN A 87 -33.69 21.47 -2.33
N ARG A 88 -34.08 20.19 -2.42
CA ARG A 88 -33.18 19.16 -2.97
C ARG A 88 -33.31 19.08 -4.49
N PRO A 89 -32.20 19.20 -5.24
CA PRO A 89 -32.25 19.10 -6.70
C PRO A 89 -32.54 17.67 -7.19
N VAL A 90 -32.34 16.65 -6.34
CA VAL A 90 -32.58 15.24 -6.65
C VAL A 90 -33.21 14.50 -5.46
N PRO A 91 -33.98 13.42 -5.71
CA PRO A 91 -34.54 12.59 -4.65
C PRO A 91 -33.45 11.97 -3.78
N LEU A 92 -33.67 11.94 -2.45
CA LEU A 92 -32.72 11.40 -1.48
C LEU A 92 -32.22 10.00 -1.85
N GLY A 93 -33.12 9.10 -2.29
CA GLY A 93 -32.73 7.74 -2.68
C GLY A 93 -31.72 7.68 -3.83
N VAL A 94 -31.85 8.57 -4.83
CA VAL A 94 -30.93 8.66 -5.97
C VAL A 94 -29.58 9.20 -5.52
N GLU A 95 -29.56 10.22 -4.67
CA GLU A 95 -28.33 10.79 -4.12
C GLU A 95 -27.57 9.79 -3.25
N VAL A 96 -28.27 9.06 -2.36
CA VAL A 96 -27.69 7.97 -1.57
C VAL A 96 -27.06 6.91 -2.46
N LEU A 97 -27.76 6.50 -3.51
CA LEU A 97 -27.26 5.49 -4.45
C LEU A 97 -25.99 5.96 -5.17
N ILE A 98 -25.97 7.20 -5.66
CA ILE A 98 -24.81 7.79 -6.34
C ILE A 98 -23.60 7.89 -5.40
N ARG A 99 -23.80 8.36 -4.15
CA ARG A 99 -22.69 8.49 -3.19
C ARG A 99 -22.16 7.14 -2.73
N LEU A 100 -23.03 6.19 -2.40
CA LEU A 100 -22.61 4.84 -2.02
C LEU A 100 -21.85 4.14 -3.15
N SER A 101 -22.41 4.16 -4.36
CA SER A 101 -21.76 3.54 -5.51
C SER A 101 -20.43 4.20 -5.86
N SER A 102 -20.34 5.54 -5.87
CA SER A 102 -19.09 6.24 -6.16
C SER A 102 -18.01 6.00 -5.09
N TYR A 103 -18.34 6.02 -3.80
CA TYR A 103 -17.37 5.78 -2.73
C TYR A 103 -16.88 4.33 -2.71
N ILE A 104 -17.77 3.36 -2.94
CA ILE A 104 -17.40 1.96 -3.09
C ILE A 104 -16.49 1.79 -4.31
N LEU A 105 -16.85 2.37 -5.46
CA LEU A 105 -16.06 2.32 -6.68
C LEU A 105 -14.65 2.88 -6.45
N ILE A 106 -14.54 4.03 -5.77
CA ILE A 106 -13.25 4.63 -5.40
C ILE A 106 -12.46 3.70 -4.50
N ALA A 107 -13.08 3.12 -3.46
CA ALA A 107 -12.41 2.19 -2.56
C ALA A 107 -11.88 0.95 -3.31
N VAL A 108 -12.63 0.44 -4.28
CA VAL A 108 -12.21 -0.67 -5.16
C VAL A 108 -11.04 -0.25 -6.05
N ILE A 109 -11.12 0.91 -6.72
CA ILE A 109 -10.06 1.41 -7.62
C ILE A 109 -8.76 1.60 -6.84
N ILE A 110 -8.80 2.26 -5.68
CA ILE A 110 -7.62 2.50 -4.84
C ILE A 110 -7.03 1.19 -4.33
N SER A 111 -7.87 0.24 -3.93
CA SER A 111 -7.42 -1.08 -3.49
C SER A 111 -6.73 -1.84 -4.64
N SER A 112 -7.34 -1.85 -5.82
CA SER A 112 -6.78 -2.49 -7.02
C SER A 112 -5.45 -1.85 -7.45
N PHE A 113 -5.38 -0.52 -7.43
CA PHE A 113 -4.16 0.22 -7.72
C PHE A 113 -3.06 -0.13 -6.71
N ARG A 114 -3.38 -0.14 -5.41
CA ARG A 114 -2.43 -0.51 -4.35
C ARG A 114 -1.92 -1.95 -4.52
N ARG A 115 -2.78 -2.90 -4.88
CA ARG A 115 -2.35 -4.29 -5.17
C ARG A 115 -1.37 -4.34 -6.33
N SER A 116 -1.68 -3.66 -7.43
CA SER A 116 -0.83 -3.63 -8.62
C SER A 116 0.51 -2.99 -8.31
N PHE A 117 0.49 -1.84 -7.63
CA PHE A 117 1.69 -1.13 -7.20
C PHE A 117 2.54 -1.95 -6.23
N ASN A 118 1.91 -2.64 -5.26
CA ASN A 118 2.63 -3.51 -4.34
C ASN A 118 3.21 -4.74 -5.04
N ARG A 119 2.50 -5.29 -6.04
CA ARG A 119 2.99 -6.40 -6.85
C ARG A 119 4.18 -5.98 -7.69
N GLU A 120 4.12 -4.81 -8.34
CA GLU A 120 5.27 -4.24 -9.04
C GLU A 120 6.43 -3.94 -8.10
N ARG A 121 6.20 -3.36 -6.91
CA ARG A 121 7.23 -3.18 -5.89
C ARG A 121 7.81 -4.52 -5.43
N PHE A 122 7.00 -5.57 -5.33
CA PHE A 122 7.47 -6.89 -4.94
C PHE A 122 8.35 -7.51 -6.03
N MET A 123 7.93 -7.46 -7.29
CA MET A 123 8.72 -7.93 -8.43
C MET A 123 10.00 -7.08 -8.60
N ALA A 124 9.92 -5.77 -8.40
CA ALA A 124 11.07 -4.86 -8.42
C ALA A 124 11.97 -4.98 -7.18
N ARG A 125 11.62 -5.82 -6.20
CA ARG A 125 12.48 -6.19 -5.06
C ARG A 125 13.14 -7.55 -5.23
N ARG A 126 12.74 -8.30 -6.25
CA ARG A 126 13.26 -9.64 -6.54
C ARG A 126 14.08 -9.61 -7.81
N ASP A 127 15.05 -10.50 -7.87
CA ASP A 127 15.69 -10.86 -9.12
C ASP A 127 14.74 -11.77 -9.91
N LEU A 128 14.40 -11.41 -11.15
CA LEU A 128 13.36 -12.10 -11.93
C LEU A 128 13.75 -13.54 -12.29
N MET A 129 15.04 -13.81 -12.34
CA MET A 129 15.59 -15.08 -12.76
C MET A 129 15.63 -16.08 -11.60
N THR A 130 16.15 -15.66 -10.44
CA THR A 130 16.36 -16.52 -9.27
C THR A 130 15.24 -16.42 -8.23
N GLY A 131 14.44 -15.35 -8.26
CA GLY A 131 13.48 -15.04 -7.23
C GLY A 131 14.11 -14.64 -5.88
N ALA A 132 15.43 -14.42 -5.82
CA ALA A 132 16.11 -13.88 -4.63
C ALA A 132 15.80 -12.38 -4.47
N MET A 133 16.14 -11.76 -3.32
CA MET A 133 16.11 -10.30 -3.24
C MET A 133 17.13 -9.73 -4.22
N ASN A 134 16.75 -8.73 -5.02
CA ASN A 134 17.75 -8.01 -5.80
C ASN A 134 18.61 -7.13 -4.89
N LYS A 135 19.74 -6.66 -5.41
CA LYS A 135 20.73 -5.87 -4.67
C LYS A 135 20.10 -4.72 -3.87
N ALA A 136 19.27 -3.90 -4.52
CA ALA A 136 18.65 -2.75 -3.86
C ALA A 136 17.66 -3.14 -2.75
N ALA A 137 16.95 -4.26 -2.89
CA ALA A 137 16.07 -4.77 -1.85
C ALA A 137 16.84 -5.40 -0.69
N PHE A 138 17.90 -6.14 -0.99
CA PHE A 138 18.81 -6.70 -0.02
C PHE A 138 19.44 -5.61 0.84
N GLU A 139 20.00 -4.55 0.24
CA GLU A 139 20.63 -3.44 0.96
C GLU A 139 19.65 -2.76 1.95
N ARG A 140 18.43 -2.46 1.50
CA ARG A 140 17.39 -1.87 2.39
C ARG A 140 17.00 -2.80 3.53
N HIS A 141 16.90 -4.10 3.26
CA HIS A 141 16.55 -5.09 4.27
C HIS A 141 17.68 -5.27 5.29
N ALA A 142 18.91 -5.37 4.81
CA ALA A 142 20.12 -5.45 5.62
C ALA A 142 20.28 -4.22 6.52
N GLU A 143 20.03 -3.01 6.00
CA GLU A 143 20.09 -1.78 6.80
C GLU A 143 19.08 -1.80 7.95
N LYS A 144 17.84 -2.23 7.69
CA LYS A 144 16.83 -2.35 8.74
C LYS A 144 17.24 -3.37 9.81
N LEU A 145 17.75 -4.54 9.40
CA LEU A 145 18.22 -5.57 10.32
C LEU A 145 19.41 -5.09 11.15
N LEU A 146 20.38 -4.41 10.54
CA LEU A 146 21.54 -3.86 11.22
C LEU A 146 21.14 -2.84 12.30
N ARG A 147 20.19 -1.95 12.01
CA ARG A 147 19.68 -0.99 13.01
C ARG A 147 19.04 -1.72 14.20
N THR A 148 18.22 -2.73 13.96
CA THR A 148 17.59 -3.53 15.02
C THR A 148 18.60 -4.34 15.81
N ALA A 149 19.58 -4.96 15.15
CA ALA A 149 20.64 -5.72 15.80
C ALA A 149 21.53 -4.83 16.65
N CYS A 150 21.92 -3.66 16.15
CA CYS A 150 22.70 -2.66 16.88
C CYS A 150 21.98 -2.20 18.15
N ALA A 151 20.69 -1.83 18.03
CA ALA A 151 19.88 -1.45 19.20
C ALA A 151 19.73 -2.57 20.23
N ALA A 152 19.78 -3.84 19.81
CA ALA A 152 19.69 -5.01 20.67
C ALA A 152 21.06 -5.59 21.09
N GLY A 153 22.18 -4.95 20.72
CA GLY A 153 23.54 -5.46 20.99
C GLY A 153 23.85 -6.82 20.34
N ARG A 154 23.18 -7.18 19.23
CA ARG A 154 23.37 -8.46 18.53
C ARG A 154 24.39 -8.35 17.41
N THR A 155 25.25 -9.35 17.28
CA THR A 155 26.18 -9.49 16.15
C THR A 155 25.46 -10.02 14.91
N MET A 156 25.83 -9.52 13.73
CA MET A 156 25.36 -10.00 12.44
C MET A 156 26.53 -10.53 11.59
N LEU A 157 26.27 -11.56 10.80
CA LEU A 157 27.20 -12.10 9.81
C LEU A 157 26.69 -11.77 8.40
N LEU A 158 27.57 -11.30 7.53
CA LEU A 158 27.33 -11.18 6.09
C LEU A 158 28.21 -12.19 5.36
N ALA A 159 27.59 -13.02 4.52
CA ALA A 159 28.29 -13.97 3.67
C ALA A 159 28.03 -13.63 2.20
N THR A 160 29.09 -13.66 1.40
CA THR A 160 29.04 -13.56 -0.07
C THR A 160 29.48 -14.90 -0.65
N ILE A 161 28.69 -15.42 -1.58
CA ILE A 161 28.92 -16.72 -2.22
C ILE A 161 29.05 -16.47 -3.72
N ASP A 162 30.09 -17.03 -4.32
CA ASP A 162 30.31 -17.05 -5.76
C ASP A 162 30.21 -18.49 -6.26
N LEU A 163 29.72 -18.69 -7.49
CA LEU A 163 29.63 -20.02 -8.10
C LEU A 163 30.93 -20.32 -8.85
N ASP A 164 31.67 -21.33 -8.39
CA ASP A 164 32.91 -21.77 -9.03
C ASP A 164 32.66 -22.16 -10.50
N ASP A 165 33.59 -21.75 -11.38
CA ASP A 165 33.60 -22.05 -12.81
C ASP A 165 32.30 -21.70 -13.58
N PHE A 166 31.48 -20.78 -13.06
CA PHE A 166 30.19 -20.42 -13.67
C PHE A 166 30.32 -19.91 -15.11
N LYS A 167 31.41 -19.21 -15.43
CA LYS A 167 31.70 -18.76 -16.80
C LYS A 167 31.98 -19.93 -17.74
N ALA A 168 32.74 -20.93 -17.30
CA ALA A 168 33.03 -22.11 -18.11
C ALA A 168 31.75 -22.90 -18.43
N LEU A 169 30.82 -23.01 -17.48
CA LEU A 169 29.50 -23.59 -17.72
C LEU A 169 28.73 -22.84 -18.82
N ASN A 170 28.70 -21.51 -18.74
CA ASN A 170 28.05 -20.67 -19.75
C ASN A 170 28.69 -20.81 -21.14
N ASP A 171 30.02 -20.88 -21.19
CA ASP A 171 30.77 -20.97 -22.46
C ASP A 171 30.61 -22.35 -23.12
N GLN A 172 30.48 -23.43 -22.32
CA GLN A 172 30.36 -24.80 -22.83
C GLN A 172 28.92 -25.23 -23.14
N GLN A 173 27.95 -24.81 -22.32
CA GLN A 173 26.56 -25.30 -22.38
C GLN A 173 25.56 -24.19 -22.71
N GLY A 174 26.04 -22.97 -22.92
CA GLY A 174 25.21 -21.80 -23.22
C GLY A 174 24.55 -21.20 -21.99
N HIS A 175 24.06 -19.97 -22.15
CA HIS A 175 23.47 -19.18 -21.06
C HIS A 175 22.22 -19.83 -20.44
N ALA A 176 21.45 -20.61 -21.21
CA ALA A 176 20.29 -21.32 -20.67
C ALA A 176 20.69 -22.34 -19.58
N ALA A 177 21.86 -22.98 -19.70
CA ALA A 177 22.36 -23.93 -18.72
C ALA A 177 22.88 -23.22 -17.45
N GLY A 178 23.61 -22.12 -17.61
CA GLY A 178 23.98 -21.25 -16.48
C GLY A 178 22.75 -20.69 -15.78
N ASP A 179 21.71 -20.35 -16.54
CA ASP A 179 20.46 -19.86 -15.97
C ASP A 179 19.77 -20.90 -15.10
N ALA A 180 19.73 -22.14 -15.56
CA ALA A 180 19.19 -23.27 -14.80
C ALA A 180 20.01 -23.53 -13.52
N ALA A 181 21.33 -23.46 -13.60
CA ALA A 181 22.22 -23.63 -12.46
C ALA A 181 22.00 -22.54 -11.39
N LEU A 182 21.91 -21.27 -11.79
CA LEU A 182 21.59 -20.15 -10.89
C LEU A 182 20.23 -20.31 -10.21
N ARG A 183 19.20 -20.74 -10.95
CA ARG A 183 17.87 -21.04 -10.37
C ARG A 183 17.93 -22.17 -9.36
N ALA A 184 18.63 -23.25 -9.67
CA ALA A 184 18.80 -24.39 -8.78
C ALA A 184 19.55 -24.02 -7.50
N PHE A 185 20.65 -23.26 -7.63
CA PHE A 185 21.40 -22.75 -6.49
C PHE A 185 20.53 -21.87 -5.59
N ALA A 186 19.82 -20.89 -6.17
CA ALA A 186 18.95 -19.99 -5.41
C ALA A 186 17.82 -20.75 -4.68
N ALA A 187 17.23 -21.75 -5.33
CA ALA A 187 16.21 -22.61 -4.71
C ALA A 187 16.78 -23.44 -3.56
N GLY A 188 17.96 -24.04 -3.74
CA GLY A 188 18.67 -24.79 -2.69
C GLY A 188 19.03 -23.91 -1.49
N ALA A 189 19.61 -22.73 -1.75
CA ALA A 189 19.93 -21.75 -0.72
C ALA A 189 18.68 -21.31 0.06
N ALA A 190 17.57 -21.03 -0.62
CA ALA A 190 16.31 -20.67 0.04
C ALA A 190 15.71 -21.81 0.87
N GLY A 191 16.01 -23.07 0.56
CA GLY A 191 15.58 -24.25 1.31
C GLY A 191 16.33 -24.44 2.63
N VAL A 192 17.60 -24.06 2.68
CA VAL A 192 18.45 -24.21 3.89
C VAL A 192 18.44 -22.97 4.78
N LEU A 193 18.11 -21.80 4.24
CA LEU A 193 18.02 -20.56 5.01
C LEU A 193 16.69 -20.48 5.78
N ARG A 194 16.79 -20.21 7.09
CA ARG A 194 15.61 -19.99 7.93
C ARG A 194 14.86 -18.74 7.47
N ARG A 195 13.58 -18.87 7.14
CA ARG A 195 12.72 -17.70 6.91
C ARG A 195 12.56 -16.96 8.24
N GLN A 196 13.01 -15.71 8.29
CA GLN A 196 12.61 -14.82 9.37
C GLN A 196 11.13 -14.50 9.18
N VAL A 197 10.30 -14.98 10.10
CA VAL A 197 8.91 -14.52 10.24
C VAL A 197 9.01 -13.13 10.85
N THR A 198 8.78 -12.11 10.03
CA THR A 198 8.59 -10.71 10.45
C THR A 198 7.24 -10.51 11.09
#